data_AF-A0A661HIW4-F1
#
_entry.id   AF-A0A661HIW4-F1
#
_cell.length_a   1.000
_cell.length_b   1.000
_cell.length_c   1.000
_cell.angle_alpha   90.00
_cell.angle_beta   90.00
_cell.angle_gamma   90.00
#
_symmetry.space_group_name_H-M   'P 1'
#
loop_
_entity.id
_entity.type
_entity.pdbx_description
1 polymer ?
#
loop_
_entity_poly.entity_id
_entity_poly.type
_entity_poly.pdbx_seq_one_letter_code
_entity_poly.pdbx_strand_id
1 'polypeptide(L)'
;MTCRAKTVVNRIEKNFPDISGAEVRDPRCVFLGDVAEGGEIDGTPACDYYAYDFDPKERVYILGVHKELRKVVEDAGWFVECHDAGTYFAYPA
;
A
#
# COMPACT_ATOMS: atom_id res chain seq x y z
N MET A 1 -18.54 0.64 16.14
CA MET A 1 -17.45 0.05 15.33
C MET A 1 -16.52 1.17 14.88
N THR A 2 -15.42 1.40 15.59
CA THR A 2 -14.29 2.16 15.05
C THR A 2 -13.67 1.30 13.95
N CYS A 3 -14.05 1.57 12.70
CA CYS A 3 -13.72 0.73 11.56
C CYS A 3 -12.19 0.60 11.45
N ARG A 4 -11.63 -0.59 11.72
CA ARG A 4 -10.18 -0.82 11.73
C ARG A 4 -9.52 -0.38 10.41
N ALA A 5 -10.25 -0.50 9.30
CA ALA A 5 -9.85 0.01 7.98
C ALA A 5 -9.59 1.53 7.97
N LYS A 6 -10.40 2.35 8.67
CA LYS A 6 -10.13 3.80 8.78
C LYS A 6 -8.86 4.09 9.57
N THR A 7 -8.54 3.27 10.57
CA THR A 7 -7.31 3.45 11.34
C THR A 7 -6.07 3.18 10.50
N VAL A 8 -6.09 2.18 9.62
CA VAL A 8 -4.96 1.91 8.72
C VAL A 8 -4.85 2.98 7.64
N VAL A 9 -5.96 3.43 7.04
CA VAL A 9 -5.96 4.58 6.10
C VAL A 9 -5.31 5.81 6.73
N ASN A 10 -5.76 6.22 7.93
CA ASN A 10 -5.19 7.39 8.61
C ASN A 10 -3.69 7.22 8.93
N ARG A 11 -3.21 5.99 9.16
CA ARG A 11 -1.78 5.73 9.37
C ARG A 11 -1.00 5.88 8.06
N ILE A 12 -1.54 5.37 6.95
CA ILE A 12 -0.92 5.50 5.63
C ILE A 12 -0.81 6.98 5.26
N GLU A 13 -1.92 7.72 5.26
CA GLU A 13 -1.95 9.15 4.90
C GLU A 13 -1.05 10.01 5.80
N LYS A 14 -0.91 9.64 7.08
CA LYS A 14 -0.03 10.33 8.02
C LYS A 14 1.47 10.12 7.71
N ASN A 15 1.85 8.92 7.26
CA ASN A 15 3.26 8.61 6.98
C ASN A 15 3.64 8.95 5.53
N PHE A 16 2.68 8.91 4.61
CA PHE A 16 2.88 9.10 3.18
C PHE A 16 1.81 10.08 2.67
N PRO A 17 2.02 11.40 2.82
CA PRO A 17 1.04 12.41 2.42
C PRO A 17 0.80 12.46 0.91
N ASP A 18 1.75 11.94 0.12
CA ASP A 18 1.68 11.87 -1.35
C ASP A 18 0.95 10.61 -1.85
N ILE A 19 0.64 9.66 -0.95
CA ILE A 19 -0.27 8.56 -1.25
C ILE A 19 -1.70 9.08 -1.24
N SER A 20 -2.38 8.98 -2.37
CA SER A 20 -3.78 9.39 -2.54
C SER A 20 -4.63 8.23 -3.06
N GLY A 21 -5.95 8.30 -2.82
CA GLY A 21 -6.89 7.27 -3.29
C GLY A 21 -7.13 6.11 -2.32
N ALA A 22 -6.84 6.29 -1.03
CA ALA A 22 -7.13 5.30 -0.01
C ALA A 22 -8.63 5.22 0.31
N GLU A 23 -9.28 4.15 -0.14
CA GLU A 23 -10.71 3.93 0.01
C GLU A 23 -11.00 2.65 0.82
N VAL A 24 -11.85 2.79 1.84
CA VAL A 24 -12.41 1.63 2.55
C VAL A 24 -13.58 1.09 1.73
N ARG A 25 -13.32 0.12 0.85
CA ARG A 25 -14.37 -0.56 0.07
C ARG A 25 -15.08 -1.68 0.83
N ASP A 26 -14.35 -2.38 1.69
CA ASP A 26 -14.90 -3.38 2.63
C ASP A 26 -14.37 -3.07 4.04
N PRO A 27 -15.14 -3.27 5.13
CA PRO A 27 -14.64 -3.07 6.50
C PRO A 27 -13.38 -3.89 6.86
N ARG A 28 -13.06 -4.92 6.06
CA ARG A 28 -11.93 -5.84 6.19
C ARG A 28 -10.90 -5.66 5.06
N CYS A 29 -11.08 -4.70 4.17
CA CYS A 29 -10.12 -4.45 3.09
C CYS A 29 -10.04 -2.96 2.77
N VAL A 30 -8.81 -2.44 2.73
CA VAL A 30 -8.55 -1.11 2.19
C VAL A 30 -8.01 -1.26 0.78
N PHE A 31 -8.67 -0.55 -0.13
CA PHE A 31 -8.26 -0.41 -1.52
C PHE A 31 -7.54 0.92 -1.67
N LEU A 32 -6.43 0.94 -2.40
CA LEU A 32 -5.78 2.17 -2.82
C LEU A 32 -5.70 2.22 -4.36
N GLY A 33 -6.43 3.14 -4.99
CA GLY A 33 -6.45 3.41 -6.45
C GLY A 33 -7.26 4.68 -6.77
N ASP A 34 -6.90 5.56 -7.73
CA ASP A 34 -6.82 5.42 -9.20
C ASP A 34 -5.64 6.26 -9.78
N VAL A 35 -4.43 5.86 -9.45
CA VAL A 35 -3.21 6.19 -10.19
C VAL A 35 -2.43 4.88 -10.19
N ALA A 36 -1.84 4.50 -11.32
CA ALA A 36 -1.24 3.19 -11.60
C ALA A 36 -0.11 2.74 -10.64
N GLU A 37 0.06 3.40 -9.49
CA GLU A 37 1.16 3.27 -8.55
C GLU A 37 0.78 3.56 -7.08
N GLY A 38 -0.48 3.95 -6.78
CA GLY A 38 -0.90 4.28 -5.40
C GLY A 38 -0.25 5.53 -4.80
N GLY A 39 0.39 6.37 -5.62
CA GLY A 39 1.23 7.50 -5.20
C GLY A 39 2.71 7.13 -5.21
N GLU A 40 3.56 8.06 -4.80
CA GLU A 40 5.01 7.85 -4.72
C GLU A 40 5.52 7.99 -3.28
N ILE A 41 6.57 7.26 -2.94
CA ILE A 41 7.37 7.40 -1.74
C ILE A 41 8.81 7.65 -2.21
N ASP A 42 9.38 8.81 -1.84
CA ASP A 42 10.72 9.24 -2.24
C ASP A 42 10.98 9.19 -3.76
N GLY A 43 9.94 9.52 -4.56
CA GLY A 43 10.01 9.50 -6.02
C GLY A 43 9.94 8.10 -6.64
N THR A 44 9.57 7.09 -5.86
CA THR A 44 9.31 5.72 -6.33
C THR A 44 7.85 5.34 -6.14
N PRO A 45 7.23 4.61 -7.07
CA PRO A 45 5.89 4.07 -6.93
C PRO A 45 5.65 3.42 -5.56
N ALA A 46 4.50 3.65 -4.93
CA ALA A 46 4.13 2.95 -3.70
C ALA A 46 3.77 1.48 -3.97
N CYS A 47 3.26 1.19 -5.18
CA CYS A 47 2.91 -0.12 -5.72
C CYS A 47 3.52 -0.25 -7.12
N ASP A 48 4.31 -1.29 -7.36
CA ASP A 48 4.81 -1.66 -8.67
C ASP A 48 4.67 -3.18 -8.84
N TYR A 49 3.67 -3.59 -9.63
CA TYR A 49 3.44 -5.00 -9.94
C TYR A 49 4.62 -5.63 -10.71
N TYR A 50 5.34 -4.84 -11.49
CA TYR A 50 6.53 -5.25 -12.23
C TYR A 50 7.81 -5.04 -11.43
N ALA A 51 7.72 -4.83 -10.12
CA ALA A 51 8.89 -4.59 -9.27
C ALA A 51 9.98 -5.66 -9.41
N TYR A 52 9.65 -6.91 -9.75
CA TYR A 52 10.68 -7.91 -10.02
C TYR A 52 11.61 -7.54 -11.19
N ASP A 53 11.09 -6.85 -12.20
CA ASP A 53 11.85 -6.41 -13.37
C ASP A 53 12.72 -5.18 -13.07
N PHE A 54 12.24 -4.27 -12.20
CA PHE A 54 12.92 -3.02 -11.86
C PHE A 54 13.78 -3.09 -10.57
N ASP A 55 13.47 -4.04 -9.70
CA ASP A 55 14.12 -4.30 -8.42
C ASP A 55 14.21 -5.82 -8.13
N PRO A 56 15.01 -6.56 -8.92
CA PRO A 56 15.10 -8.02 -8.87
C PRO A 56 15.68 -8.58 -7.56
N LYS A 57 16.16 -7.71 -6.66
CA LYS A 57 16.71 -8.08 -5.36
C LYS A 57 15.82 -7.63 -4.21
N GLU A 58 14.58 -7.21 -4.50
CA GLU A 58 13.63 -6.69 -3.52
C GLU A 58 14.32 -5.70 -2.57
N ARG A 59 14.98 -4.68 -3.09
CA ARG A 59 15.66 -3.63 -2.32
C ARG A 59 14.71 -2.51 -1.92
N VAL A 60 13.77 -2.16 -2.79
CA VAL A 60 12.75 -1.12 -2.70
C VAL A 60 11.38 -1.75 -2.47
N TYR A 61 11.05 -2.83 -3.17
CA TYR A 61 9.75 -3.49 -3.12
C TYR A 61 9.80 -4.87 -2.48
N ILE A 62 8.69 -5.31 -1.87
CA ILE A 62 8.48 -6.71 -1.47
C ILE A 62 7.08 -7.12 -1.93
N LEU A 63 6.99 -8.12 -2.81
CA LEU A 63 5.74 -8.49 -3.51
C LEU A 63 5.06 -7.30 -4.21
N GLY A 64 5.87 -6.45 -4.84
CA GLY A 64 5.40 -5.29 -5.57
C GLY A 64 4.94 -4.10 -4.73
N VAL A 65 5.12 -4.13 -3.40
CA VAL A 65 4.78 -2.98 -2.53
C VAL A 65 6.04 -2.36 -1.95
N HIS A 66 6.10 -1.02 -1.95
CA HIS A 66 7.21 -0.29 -1.36
C HIS A 66 7.40 -0.68 0.12
N LYS A 67 8.63 -1.01 0.51
CA LYS A 67 8.94 -1.60 1.83
C LYS A 67 8.47 -0.76 3.02
N GLU A 68 8.58 0.55 2.91
CA GLU A 68 8.16 1.44 4.00
C GLU A 68 6.65 1.45 4.16
N LEU A 69 5.91 1.46 3.05
CA LEU A 69 4.46 1.32 3.08
C LEU A 69 4.06 -0.02 3.68
N ARG A 70 4.69 -1.11 3.21
CA ARG A 70 4.48 -2.46 3.74
C ARG A 70 4.74 -2.53 5.24
N LYS A 71 5.79 -1.87 5.73
CA LYS A 71 6.11 -1.82 7.15
C LYS A 71 5.03 -1.10 7.97
N VAL A 72 4.58 0.09 7.54
CA VAL A 72 3.49 0.83 8.21
C VAL A 72 2.19 0.02 8.20
N VAL A 73 1.97 -0.63 7.06
CA VAL A 73 1.14 -1.81 6.79
C VAL A 73 0.96 -2.80 7.95
N GLU A 74 2.00 -3.61 8.04
CA GLU A 74 2.14 -4.79 8.88
C GLU A 74 2.31 -4.43 10.36
N ASP A 75 2.94 -3.30 10.69
CA ASP A 75 3.02 -2.78 12.06
C ASP A 75 1.63 -2.37 12.62
N ALA A 76 0.61 -2.22 11.75
CA ALA A 76 -0.78 -2.04 12.17
C ALA A 76 -1.56 -3.36 12.33
N GLY A 77 -0.93 -4.51 12.06
CA GLY A 77 -1.56 -5.84 12.09
C GLY A 77 -2.36 -6.15 10.83
N TRP A 78 -1.87 -5.71 9.67
CA TRP A 78 -2.51 -5.92 8.36
C TRP A 78 -1.50 -6.48 7.36
N PHE A 79 -1.93 -7.38 6.50
CA PHE A 79 -1.20 -7.80 5.32
C PHE A 79 -1.48 -6.87 4.14
N VAL A 80 -0.58 -6.92 3.15
CA VAL A 80 -0.45 -5.93 2.10
C VAL A 80 0.10 -6.57 0.83
N GLU A 81 -0.55 -6.34 -0.31
CA GLU A 81 -0.12 -6.85 -1.62
C GLU A 81 -0.43 -5.91 -2.78
N CYS A 82 0.42 -5.91 -3.82
CA CYS A 82 0.16 -5.22 -5.08
C CYS A 82 -0.53 -6.18 -6.07
N HIS A 83 -1.54 -5.69 -6.76
CA HIS A 83 -2.36 -6.35 -7.76
C HIS A 83 -2.49 -5.42 -8.97
N ASP A 84 -2.85 -5.94 -10.16
CA ASP A 84 -3.15 -5.18 -11.40
C ASP A 84 -2.41 -3.83 -11.52
N ALA A 85 -1.22 -3.82 -12.13
CA ALA A 85 -0.46 -2.63 -12.53
C ALA A 85 -0.71 -1.37 -11.66
N GLY A 86 -0.51 -1.48 -10.34
CA GLY A 86 -0.63 -0.37 -9.39
C GLY A 86 -1.66 -0.47 -8.28
N THR A 87 -2.50 -1.50 -8.29
CA THR A 87 -3.59 -1.62 -7.31
C THR A 87 -3.07 -2.22 -6.00
N TYR A 88 -3.18 -1.51 -4.89
CA TYR A 88 -2.74 -2.01 -3.58
C TYR A 88 -3.94 -2.42 -2.69
N PHE A 89 -3.81 -3.56 -2.01
CA PHE A 89 -4.79 -4.09 -1.05
C PHE A 89 -4.20 -4.29 0.34
N ALA A 90 -4.87 -3.78 1.38
CA ALA A 90 -4.57 -4.08 2.78
C ALA A 90 -5.71 -4.89 3.42
N TYR A 91 -5.40 -5.99 4.12
CA TYR A 91 -6.38 -6.79 4.87
C TYR A 91 -5.85 -7.14 6.28
N PRO A 92 -6.71 -7.32 7.31
CA PRO A 92 -6.25 -7.70 8.65
C PRO A 92 -5.43 -9.00 8.61
N ALA A 93 -4.37 -9.04 9.42
CA ALA A 93 -3.55 -10.23 9.61
C ALA A 93 -4.23 -11.33 10.44
#